data_AF-A0A803KFQ4-F1
#
_entry.id   AF-A0A803KFQ4-F1
#
_cell.length_a   1.000
_cell.length_b   1.000
_cell.length_c   1.000
_cell.angle_alpha   90.00
_cell.angle_beta   90.00
_cell.angle_gamma   90.00
#
_symmetry.space_group_name_H-M   'P 1'
#
loop_
_entity.id
_entity.type
_entity.pdbx_description
1 polymer ?
#
loop_
_entity_poly.entity_id
_entity_poly.type
_entity_poly.pdbx_seq_one_letter_code
_entity_poly.pdbx_strand_id
1 'polypeptide(L)' 'MSVAGSEEFEVQDILDSRIHRNQLQYLVSWKGFSSEEDSWEPLLS' A
#
# COMPACT_ATOMS: atom_id res chain seq x y z
N MET A 1 13.52 17.08 -16.88
CA MET A 1 13.55 15.62 -16.71
C MET A 1 12.36 15.26 -15.84
N SER A 2 11.44 14.52 -16.42
CA SER A 2 10.16 14.13 -15.81
C SER A 2 10.43 13.23 -14.60
N VAL A 3 9.94 13.61 -13.43
CA VAL A 3 9.77 12.67 -12.31
C VAL A 3 8.70 11.68 -12.76
N ALA A 4 9.12 10.46 -13.04
CA ALA A 4 8.25 9.32 -13.30
C ALA A 4 8.68 8.23 -12.33
N GLY A 5 7.81 7.84 -11.40
CA GLY A 5 8.02 6.61 -10.64
C GLY A 5 7.66 6.61 -9.15
N SER A 6 6.95 7.61 -8.63
CA SER A 6 6.30 7.49 -7.32
C SER A 6 4.83 7.79 -7.53
N GLU A 7 4.08 6.74 -7.83
CA GLU A 7 2.63 6.83 -7.95
C GLU A 7 2.09 6.88 -6.51
N GLU A 8 1.99 8.10 -5.98
CA GLU A 8 1.50 8.38 -4.63
C GLU A 8 -0.03 8.29 -4.66
N PHE A 9 -0.56 7.16 -4.22
CA PHE A 9 -2.00 6.94 -4.09
C PHE A 9 -2.49 7.29 -2.68
N GLU A 10 -3.71 7.83 -2.58
CA GLU A 10 -4.31 8.18 -1.28
C GLU A 10 -4.85 6.92 -0.59
N VAL A 11 -4.31 6.62 0.59
CA VAL A 11 -4.79 5.52 1.44
C VAL A 11 -6.14 5.91 2.04
N GLN A 12 -7.14 5.04 1.88
CA GLN A 12 -8.41 5.16 2.59
C GLN A 12 -8.24 4.70 4.03
N ASP A 13 -7.87 3.43 4.19
CA ASP A 13 -7.75 2.78 5.48
C ASP A 13 -6.72 1.65 5.42
N ILE A 14 -6.14 1.32 6.57
CA ILE A 14 -5.29 0.14 6.73
C ILE A 14 -6.17 -0.99 7.26
N LEU A 15 -6.45 -1.98 6.42
CA LEU A 15 -7.35 -3.09 6.77
C LEU A 15 -6.67 -4.10 7.69
N ASP A 16 -5.38 -4.38 7.45
CA ASP A 16 -4.63 -5.38 8.20
C ASP A 16 -3.13 -5.08 8.19
N SER A 17 -2.41 -5.71 9.11
CA SER A 17 -0.95 -5.59 9.23
C SER A 17 -0.36 -6.94 9.57
N ARG A 18 0.62 -7.38 8.79
CA ARG A 18 1.28 -8.67 9.01
C ARG A 18 2.80 -8.53 8.93
N ILE A 19 3.49 -9.37 9.70
CA ILE A 19 4.93 -9.55 9.57
C ILE A 19 5.18 -10.79 8.73
N HIS A 20 5.74 -10.61 7.53
CA HIS A 20 6.12 -11.71 6.64
C HIS A 20 7.61 -11.63 6.34
N ARG A 21 8.34 -12.72 6.59
CA ARG A 21 9.81 -12.81 6.42
C ARG A 21 10.56 -11.66 7.09
N ASN A 22 10.16 -11.33 8.32
CA ASN A 22 10.76 -10.25 9.12
C ASN A 22 10.53 -8.84 8.57
N GLN A 23 9.62 -8.68 7.61
CA GLN A 23 9.19 -7.39 7.05
C GLN A 23 7.73 -7.11 7.41
N LEU A 24 7.46 -5.91 7.90
CA LEU A 24 6.11 -5.44 8.20
C LEU A 24 5.44 -4.98 6.90
N GLN A 25 4.31 -5.59 6.59
CA GLN A 25 3.46 -5.28 5.45
C GLN A 25 2.08 -4.84 5.96
N TYR A 26 1.49 -3.86 5.28
CA TYR A 26 0.14 -3.40 5.56
C TYR A 26 -0.76 -3.69 4.37
N LEU A 27 -1.95 -4.20 4.64
CA LEU A 27 -3.01 -4.26 3.64
C LEU A 27 -3.61 -2.86 3.55
N VAL A 28 -3.19 -2.14 2.53
CA VAL A 28 -3.61 -0.78 2.24
C VAL A 28 -4.86 -0.85 1.39
N SER A 29 -5.94 -0.23 1.87
CA SER A 29 -7.11 0.02 1.04
C SER A 29 -7.00 1.39 0.41
N TRP A 30 -7.10 1.45 -0.92
CA TRP A 30 -6.90 2.67 -1.67
C TRP A 30 -8.21 3.45 -1.81
N LYS A 31 -8.17 4.74 -1.58
CA LYS A 31 -9.37 5.57 -1.60
C LYS A 31 -9.89 5.75 -3.02
N GLY A 32 -11.17 5.42 -3.19
CA GLY A 32 -11.83 5.49 -4.49
C GLY A 32 -11.66 4.22 -5.34
N PHE A 33 -10.96 3.22 -4.81
CA PHE A 33 -10.84 1.90 -5.41
C PHE A 33 -11.65 0.88 -4.60
N SER A 34 -12.08 -0.20 -5.27
CA SER A 34 -12.76 -1.31 -4.60
C SER A 34 -11.77 -2.12 -3.76
N SER A 35 -12.27 -2.92 -2.83
CA SER A 35 -11.46 -3.85 -2.01
C SER A 35 -10.67 -4.90 -2.82
N GLU A 36 -10.89 -4.96 -4.12
CA GLU A 36 -10.14 -5.78 -5.07
C GLU A 36 -8.75 -5.20 -5.36
N GLU A 37 -8.59 -3.89 -5.19
CA GLU A 37 -7.32 -3.17 -5.40
C GLU A 37 -6.47 -3.10 -4.13
N ASP A 38 -6.98 -3.62 -3.01
CA ASP A 38 -6.26 -3.63 -1.73
C ASP A 38 -4.93 -4.40 -1.89
N SER A 39 -3.81 -3.73 -1.64
CA SER A 39 -2.46 -4.28 -1.83
C SER A 39 -1.70 -4.38 -0.50
N TRP A 40 -0.80 -5.37 -0.42
CA TRP A 40 0.13 -5.49 0.70
C TRP A 40 1.37 -4.65 0.46
N GLU A 41 1.40 -3.45 1.02
CA GLU A 41 2.53 -2.53 0.88
C GLU A 41 3.55 -2.74 2.02
N PRO A 42 4.84 -2.94 1.70
CA PRO A 42 5.90 -2.97 2.69
C PRO A 42 6.18 -1.56 3.23
N LEU A 43 6.44 -1.44 4.53
CA LEU A 43 6.80 -0.15 5.15
C LEU A 43 8.14 0.44 4.68
N LEU A 44 9.05 -0.41 4.20
CA LEU A 44 10.37 0.01 3.78
C LEU A 44 10.43 -0.04 2.25
N SER A 45 10.41 1.15 1.65
CA SER A 45 10.83 1.39 0.27
C SER A 45 12.34 1.62 0.17
#